data_AF-A0A358DC63-F1
#
_entry.id   AF-A0A358DC63-F1
#
_cell.length_a   1.000
_cell.length_b   1.000
_cell.length_c   1.000
_cell.angle_alpha   90.00
_cell.angle_beta   90.00
_cell.angle_gamma   90.00
#
_symmetry.space_group_name_H-M   'P 1'
#
loop_
_entity.id
_entity.type
_entity.pdbx_description
1 polymer ?
#
loop_
_entity_poly.entity_id
_entity_poly.type
_entity_poly.pdbx_seq_one_letter_code
_entity_poly.pdbx_strand_id
1 'polypeptide(L)'
;WLAAVSLAAPVPLVTFDTHTKQRWVPGSASRAAAKEGRTRGFIPVASRSFYVTDVQGPLVTGELERARHWGRSLYSGVSGSVRSRTVLD
;
A
#
# COMPACT_ATOMS: atom_id res chain seq x y z
N TRP A 1 -10.66 4.33 -11.19
CA TRP A 1 -9.75 5.50 -11.08
C TRP A 1 -8.32 5.14 -11.47
N LEU A 2 -7.67 4.11 -10.87
CA LEU A 2 -6.30 3.68 -11.24
C LEU A 2 -6.14 3.44 -12.74
N ALA A 3 -7.21 2.97 -13.37
CA ALA A 3 -7.21 2.67 -14.79
C ALA A 3 -7.01 3.85 -15.72
N ALA A 4 -7.29 5.06 -15.25
CA ALA A 4 -7.14 6.29 -16.01
C ALA A 4 -5.77 6.96 -15.83
N VAL A 5 -4.88 6.39 -15.01
CA VAL A 5 -3.57 6.99 -14.72
C VAL A 5 -2.56 6.55 -15.79
N SER A 6 -1.98 7.52 -16.49
CA SER A 6 -0.82 7.34 -17.35
C SER A 6 0.44 7.83 -16.64
N LEU A 7 1.49 7.01 -16.65
CA LEU A 7 2.76 7.33 -16.00
C LEU A 7 3.80 7.70 -17.05
N ALA A 8 4.50 8.82 -16.84
CA ALA A 8 5.65 9.21 -17.68
C ALA A 8 6.93 8.42 -17.34
N ALA A 9 7.00 7.82 -16.14
CA ALA A 9 8.11 6.99 -15.66
C ALA A 9 7.62 6.02 -14.56
N PRO A 10 8.37 4.96 -14.23
CA PRO A 10 7.99 4.06 -13.14
C PRO A 10 7.88 4.79 -11.79
N VAL A 11 6.70 4.69 -11.16
CA VAL A 11 6.39 5.32 -9.86
C VAL A 11 6.25 4.24 -8.78
N PRO A 12 6.96 4.35 -7.64
CA PRO A 12 6.73 3.47 -6.50
C PRO A 12 5.28 3.57 -5.99
N LEU A 13 4.65 2.43 -5.76
CA LEU A 13 3.28 2.33 -5.30
C LEU A 13 3.21 1.60 -3.97
N VAL A 14 2.52 2.22 -3.03
CA VAL A 14 2.13 1.62 -1.76
C VAL A 14 0.61 1.61 -1.70
N THR A 15 0.03 0.49 -1.30
CA THR A 15 -1.43 0.32 -1.21
C THR A 15 -1.84 -0.09 0.19
N PHE A 16 -2.96 0.42 0.69
CA PHE A 16 -3.55 -0.08 1.93
C PHE A 16 -5.07 -0.14 1.83
N ASP A 17 -5.67 -0.91 2.72
CA ASP A 17 -7.13 -1.00 2.90
C ASP A 17 -7.49 -1.16 4.38
N THR A 18 -8.79 -1.08 4.65
CA THR A 18 -9.40 -1.56 5.89
C THR A 18 -10.11 -2.88 5.62
N HIS A 19 -10.00 -3.82 6.55
CA HIS A 19 -10.52 -5.18 6.41
C HIS A 19 -11.22 -5.62 7.70
N THR A 20 -12.42 -6.17 7.59
CA THR A 20 -13.08 -6.84 8.73
C THR A 20 -12.45 -8.21 8.96
N LYS A 21 -12.23 -8.65 10.19
CA LYS A 21 -11.65 -9.99 10.49
C LYS A 21 -12.62 -11.18 10.23
N GLN A 22 -13.62 -11.02 9.37
CA GLN A 22 -14.53 -12.11 9.04
C GLN A 22 -13.76 -13.22 8.32
N ARG A 23 -13.89 -14.45 8.83
CA ARG A 23 -13.12 -15.66 8.48
C ARG A 23 -13.16 -16.05 6.99
N TRP A 24 -14.02 -15.41 6.19
CA TRP A 24 -14.38 -15.85 4.84
C TRP A 24 -14.22 -14.79 3.75
N VAL A 25 -13.54 -13.67 4.00
CA VAL A 25 -13.26 -12.68 2.94
C VAL A 25 -11.92 -13.03 2.28
N PRO A 26 -11.91 -13.60 1.05
CA PRO A 26 -10.67 -13.96 0.36
C PRO A 26 -9.99 -12.72 -0.21
N GLY A 27 -8.70 -12.59 0.07
CA GLY A 27 -7.86 -11.53 -0.49
C GLY A 27 -8.13 -10.15 0.14
N SER A 28 -7.24 -9.20 -0.16
CA SER A 28 -7.30 -7.83 0.34
C SER A 28 -7.33 -6.87 -0.84
N ALA A 29 -8.19 -5.85 -0.80
CA ALA A 29 -8.27 -4.82 -1.82
C ALA A 29 -6.92 -4.13 -2.08
N SER A 30 -6.09 -3.97 -1.05
CA SER A 30 -4.72 -3.46 -1.15
C SER A 30 -3.85 -4.30 -2.11
N ARG A 31 -3.84 -5.62 -1.96
CA ARG A 31 -3.14 -6.54 -2.87
C ARG A 31 -3.71 -6.51 -4.29
N ALA A 32 -5.03 -6.43 -4.44
CA ALA A 32 -5.66 -6.30 -5.75
C ALA A 32 -5.24 -5.00 -6.45
N ALA A 33 -5.23 -3.88 -5.72
CA ALA A 33 -4.75 -2.59 -6.21
C ALA A 33 -3.26 -2.62 -6.57
N ALA A 34 -2.42 -3.30 -5.78
CA ALA A 34 -1.00 -3.45 -6.09
C ALA A 34 -0.77 -4.28 -7.37
N LYS A 35 -1.54 -5.35 -7.56
CA LYS A 35 -1.50 -6.16 -8.79
C LYS A 35 -1.90 -5.32 -10.01
N GLU A 36 -2.98 -4.56 -9.90
CA GLU A 36 -3.45 -3.67 -10.97
C GLU A 36 -2.49 -2.50 -11.23
N GLY A 37 -1.86 -1.96 -10.19
CA GLY A 37 -0.81 -0.95 -10.37
C GLY A 37 0.37 -1.49 -11.15
N ARG A 38 0.80 -2.73 -10.86
CA ARG A 38 1.90 -3.39 -11.57
C ARG A 38 1.62 -3.52 -13.07
N THR A 39 0.41 -3.91 -13.46
CA THR A 39 0.03 -4.03 -14.89
C THR A 39 0.02 -2.66 -15.59
N ARG A 40 0.03 -1.56 -14.83
CA ARG A 40 -0.01 -0.17 -15.32
C ARG A 40 1.34 0.56 -15.22
N GLY A 41 2.42 -0.15 -14.91
CA GLY A 41 3.77 0.42 -14.87
C GLY A 41 4.16 1.07 -13.54
N PHE A 42 3.33 0.96 -12.49
CA PHE A 42 3.79 1.25 -11.14
C PHE A 42 4.76 0.17 -10.66
N ILE A 43 5.57 0.51 -9.65
CA ILE A 43 6.42 -0.44 -8.92
C ILE A 43 5.82 -0.65 -7.53
N PRO A 44 5.02 -1.70 -7.29
CA PRO A 44 4.51 -1.97 -5.95
C PRO A 44 5.65 -2.29 -5.00
N VAL A 45 5.79 -1.53 -3.93
CA VAL A 45 6.86 -1.72 -2.92
C VAL A 45 6.33 -2.22 -1.58
N ALA A 46 5.05 -1.97 -1.28
CA ALA A 46 4.41 -2.50 -0.07
C ALA A 46 2.88 -2.51 -0.19
N SER A 47 2.25 -3.50 0.46
CA SER A 47 0.80 -3.56 0.67
C SER A 47 0.50 -3.92 2.12
N ARG A 48 -0.55 -3.35 2.71
CA ARG A 48 -0.91 -3.56 4.11
C ARG A 48 -2.43 -3.46 4.31
N SER A 49 -2.97 -4.33 5.16
CA SER A 49 -4.34 -4.20 5.66
C SER A 49 -4.35 -3.73 7.11
N PHE A 50 -5.32 -2.88 7.43
CA PHE A 50 -5.68 -2.49 8.79
C PHE A 50 -7.06 -3.02 9.13
N TYR A 51 -7.28 -3.35 10.39
CA TYR A 51 -8.48 -4.07 10.79
C TYR A 51 -9.52 -3.15 11.40
N VAL A 52 -10.77 -3.38 11.01
CA VAL A 52 -11.95 -2.74 11.59
C VAL A 52 -12.81 -3.80 12.27
N THR A 53 -13.56 -3.39 13.30
CA THR A 53 -14.47 -4.29 14.03
C THR A 53 -15.69 -4.65 13.19
N ASP A 54 -16.13 -3.74 12.32
CA ASP A 54 -17.21 -3.93 11.36
C ASP A 54 -16.99 -3.07 10.10
N VAL A 55 -17.83 -3.21 9.08
CA VAL A 55 -17.75 -2.47 7.80
C VAL A 55 -17.75 -0.96 8.03
N GLN A 56 -18.55 -0.47 8.97
CA GLN A 56 -18.60 0.95 9.35
C GLN A 56 -17.50 1.37 10.35
N GLY A 57 -16.65 0.43 10.77
CA GLY A 57 -15.70 0.62 11.85
C GLY A 57 -16.27 0.27 13.24
N PRO A 58 -15.64 0.75 14.32
CA PRO A 58 -14.36 1.48 14.36
C PRO A 58 -13.14 0.62 13.94
N LEU A 59 -11.96 1.25 13.90
CA LEU A 59 -10.69 0.51 13.86
C LEU A 59 -10.58 -0.39 15.09
N VAL A 60 -9.99 -1.58 14.91
CA VAL A 60 -9.59 -2.42 16.05
C VAL A 60 -8.53 -1.66 16.87
N THR A 61 -8.57 -1.83 18.19
CA THR A 61 -7.59 -1.22 19.10
C THR A 61 -6.15 -1.49 18.65
N GLY A 62 -5.34 -0.42 18.57
CA GLY A 62 -3.92 -0.48 18.17
C GLY A 62 -3.66 -0.42 16.66
N GLU A 63 -4.68 -0.54 15.82
CA GLU A 63 -4.54 -0.47 14.35
C GLU A 63 -4.05 0.88 13.87
N LEU A 64 -4.51 1.96 14.51
CA LEU A 64 -4.09 3.32 14.20
C LEU A 64 -2.58 3.50 14.46
N GLU A 65 -2.08 2.98 15.58
CA GLU A 65 -0.65 3.00 15.87
C GLU A 65 0.14 2.14 14.90
N ARG A 66 -0.38 0.96 14.52
CA ARG A 66 0.25 0.11 13.50
C ARG A 66 0.31 0.81 12.14
N ALA A 67 -0.71 1.60 11.78
CA ALA A 67 -0.74 2.40 10.56
C ALA A 67 0.31 3.51 10.59
N ARG A 68 0.41 4.25 11.70
CA ARG A 68 1.46 5.27 11.90
C ARG A 68 2.86 4.67 11.81
N HIS A 69 3.10 3.55 12.49
CA HIS A 69 4.39 2.86 12.47
C HIS A 69 4.76 2.40 11.05
N TRP A 70 3.80 1.83 10.33
CA TRP A 70 4.00 1.42 8.95
C TRP A 70 4.30 2.61 8.04
N GLY A 71 3.53 3.71 8.14
CA GLY A 71 3.79 4.94 7.38
C GLY A 71 5.21 5.48 7.61
N ARG A 72 5.69 5.50 8.86
CA ARG A 72 7.07 5.89 9.18
C ARG A 72 8.11 4.98 8.52
N SER A 73 7.88 3.66 8.49
CA SER A 73 8.80 2.72 7.82
C SER A 73 8.86 2.87 6.29
N LEU A 74 7.82 3.44 5.67
CA LEU A 74 7.83 3.68 4.23
C LEU A 74 8.77 4.84 3.86
N TYR A 75 8.90 5.84 4.74
CA TYR A 75 9.80 6.97 4.52
C TYR A 75 11.27 6.54 4.44
N SER A 76 11.68 5.60 5.29
CA SER A 76 13.03 5.04 5.25
C SER A 76 13.27 4.16 4.02
N GLY A 77 12.27 3.38 3.61
CA GLY A 77 12.37 2.50 2.42
C GLY A 77 12.35 3.24 1.07
N VAL A 78 11.51 4.27 0.92
CA VAL A 78 11.43 5.08 -0.31
C VAL A 78 12.69 5.93 -0.49
N SER A 79 13.23 6.48 0.62
CA SER A 79 14.47 7.26 0.61
C SER A 79 15.73 6.46 0.22
N GLY A 80 15.71 5.13 0.39
CA GLY A 80 16.79 4.23 -0.04
C GLY A 80 16.74 3.92 -1.53
N SER A 81 15.54 3.66 -2.07
CA SER A 81 15.34 3.34 -3.49
C SER A 81 15.57 4.53 -4.44
N VAL A 82 15.30 5.76 -3.99
CA VAL A 82 15.58 6.98 -4.76
C VAL A 82 17.10 7.24 -4.86
N ARG A 83 17.87 6.99 -3.80
CA ARG A 83 19.32 7.24 -3.77
C ARG A 83 20.13 6.28 -4.61
N SER A 84 19.78 4.99 -4.65
CA SER A 84 20.51 3.99 -5.45
C SER A 84 20.45 4.22 -6.96
N ARG A 85 19.54 5.08 -7.45
CA ARG A 85 19.36 5.36 -8.87
C ARG A 85 20.06 6.66 -9.33
N THR A 86 20.61 7.45 -8.41
CA THR A 86 21.36 8.69 -8.73
C THR A 86 22.87 8.44 -8.90
N VAL A 87 23.37 7.23 -8.63
CA VAL A 87 24.81 6.92 -8.62
C VAL A 87 25.28 6.28 -9.93
N LEU A 88 24.49 6.34 -11.00
CA LEU A 88 24.83 5.74 -12.30
C LEU A 88 24.72 6.71 -13.49
N ASP A 89 24.92 8.02 -13.25
CA ASP A 89 25.17 9.01 -14.31
C ASP A 89 26.52 9.70 -14.09
#